data_AF-A0A564YLL2-F1
#
_entry.id   AF-A0A564YLL2-F1
#
_cell.length_a   1.000
_cell.length_b   1.000
_cell.length_c   1.000
_cell.angle_alpha   90.00
_cell.angle_beta   90.00
_cell.angle_gamma   90.00
#
_symmetry.space_group_name_H-M   'P 1'
#
loop_
_entity.id
_entity.type
_entity.pdbx_description
1 polymer ?
#
loop_
_entity_poly.entity_id
_entity_poly.type
_entity_poly.pdbx_seq_one_letter_code
_entity_poly.pdbx_strand_id
1 'polypeptide(L)'
;MIEDRSRCAVVNIPGSGVLVIGGIGRNRLPLRSTELLTRLPNEGGGVGGEKWQWRHFPPMNYGHCGSPLSVYFQGRVYVVGCGEKVKEMEMLDVAGGGQWTTLTFFHQPHIIQSMATVGKKLFLLVSDMPGLYSIEQKDDLKLPIDKWTIWKLQSLAKLMTVHLNDRFTAMNTTITSSSTKAIS
;
A
#
# COMPACT_ATOMS: atom_id res chain seq x y z
N MET A 1 -1.26 2.21 -24.52
CA MET A 1 -0.69 0.84 -24.53
C MET A 1 -0.26 0.55 -23.11
N ILE A 2 -0.69 -0.55 -22.51
CA ILE A 2 -0.32 -0.90 -21.12
C ILE A 2 1.15 -1.34 -21.11
N GLU A 3 1.92 -0.84 -20.14
CA GLU A 3 3.33 -1.20 -20.07
C GLU A 3 3.52 -2.55 -19.39
N ASP A 4 4.32 -3.40 -20.03
CA ASP A 4 4.85 -4.61 -19.40
C ASP A 4 5.77 -4.24 -18.25
N ARG A 5 5.56 -4.88 -17.11
CA ARG A 5 6.27 -4.62 -15.87
C ARG A 5 6.49 -5.89 -15.04
N SER A 6 7.46 -5.83 -14.16
CA SER A 6 7.67 -6.81 -13.08
C SER A 6 7.75 -6.08 -11.74
N ARG A 7 7.61 -6.78 -10.61
CA ARG A 7 7.73 -6.20 -9.26
C ARG A 7 6.81 -5.01 -8.99
N CYS A 8 5.66 -4.95 -9.67
CA CYS A 8 4.64 -3.93 -9.44
C CYS A 8 3.86 -4.21 -8.17
N ALA A 9 3.28 -3.16 -7.59
CA ALA A 9 2.27 -3.32 -6.55
C ALA A 9 0.91 -3.49 -7.20
N VAL A 10 0.03 -4.25 -6.55
CA VAL A 10 -1.32 -4.53 -7.03
C VAL A 10 -2.28 -4.36 -5.87
N VAL A 11 -3.31 -3.55 -6.06
CA VAL A 11 -4.29 -3.25 -5.02
C VAL A 11 -5.71 -3.31 -5.57
N ASN A 12 -6.60 -3.98 -4.82
CA ASN A 12 -8.03 -4.00 -5.11
C ASN A 12 -8.69 -2.71 -4.61
N ILE A 13 -9.38 -1.99 -5.49
CA ILE A 13 -10.20 -0.83 -5.20
C ILE A 13 -11.68 -1.28 -5.21
N PRO A 14 -12.33 -1.35 -4.04
CA PRO A 14 -13.74 -1.75 -3.93
C PRO A 14 -14.64 -0.93 -4.85
N GLY A 15 -15.46 -1.62 -5.64
CA GLY A 15 -16.40 -1.00 -6.57
C GLY A 15 -15.76 -0.45 -7.86
N SER A 16 -14.44 -0.46 -8.01
CA SER A 16 -13.76 0.06 -9.22
C SER A 16 -12.97 -1.01 -9.98
N GLY A 17 -12.18 -1.84 -9.30
CA GLY A 17 -11.35 -2.85 -9.96
C GLY A 17 -9.97 -2.99 -9.32
N VAL A 18 -8.98 -3.41 -10.10
CA VAL A 18 -7.61 -3.66 -9.62
C VAL A 18 -6.67 -2.60 -10.17
N LEU A 19 -6.01 -1.86 -9.30
CA LEU A 19 -4.99 -0.87 -9.67
C LEU A 19 -3.61 -1.52 -9.62
N VAL A 20 -2.87 -1.41 -10.72
CA VAL A 20 -1.49 -1.86 -10.89
C VAL A 20 -0.58 -0.65 -10.86
N ILE A 21 0.49 -0.71 -10.06
CA ILE A 21 1.27 0.46 -9.66
C ILE A 21 2.77 0.20 -9.85
N GLY A 22 3.42 1.05 -10.65
CA GLY A 22 4.87 1.12 -10.79
C GLY A 22 5.53 -0.21 -11.18
N GLY A 23 6.63 -0.55 -10.51
CA GLY A 23 7.44 -1.73 -10.83
C GLY A 23 8.58 -1.41 -11.81
N ILE A 24 9.12 -2.44 -12.44
CA ILE A 24 10.25 -2.36 -13.37
C ILE A 24 9.76 -2.66 -14.79
N GLY A 25 9.94 -1.72 -15.71
CA GLY A 25 9.59 -1.88 -17.11
C GLY A 25 10.57 -2.76 -17.89
N ARG A 26 10.27 -3.05 -19.17
CA ARG A 26 11.17 -3.85 -20.03
C ARG A 26 12.58 -3.29 -20.15
N ASN A 27 12.72 -1.96 -20.07
CA ASN A 27 14.00 -1.24 -20.06
C ASN A 27 14.77 -1.34 -18.72
N ARG A 28 14.26 -2.11 -17.76
CA ARG A 28 14.78 -2.25 -16.39
C ARG A 28 14.77 -0.96 -15.57
N LEU A 29 14.03 0.06 -16.00
CA LEU A 29 13.87 1.31 -15.27
C LEU A 29 12.62 1.26 -14.38
N PRO A 30 12.66 1.92 -13.20
CA PRO A 30 11.49 2.11 -12.37
C PRO A 30 10.38 2.86 -13.11
N LEU A 31 9.17 2.32 -13.05
CA LEU A 31 7.97 2.90 -13.65
C LEU A 31 7.22 3.76 -12.63
N ARG A 32 6.68 4.88 -13.11
CA ARG A 32 5.73 5.72 -12.37
C ARG A 32 4.28 5.46 -12.80
N SER A 33 4.10 4.75 -13.89
CA SER A 33 2.81 4.49 -14.52
C SER A 33 1.92 3.65 -13.60
N THR A 34 0.62 3.97 -13.65
CA THR A 34 -0.41 3.20 -12.96
C THR A 34 -1.55 2.90 -13.93
N GLU A 35 -2.18 1.74 -13.74
CA GLU A 35 -3.20 1.24 -14.65
C GLU A 35 -4.31 0.56 -13.87
N LEU A 36 -5.55 0.86 -14.24
CA LEU A 36 -6.73 0.27 -13.64
C LEU A 36 -7.30 -0.80 -14.56
N LEU A 37 -7.40 -2.02 -14.03
CA LEU A 37 -8.19 -3.10 -14.61
C LEU A 37 -9.60 -3.02 -14.02
N THR A 38 -10.57 -2.58 -14.80
CA THR A 38 -11.94 -2.33 -14.36
C THR A 38 -12.97 -3.08 -15.20
N ARG A 39 -14.16 -3.31 -14.64
CA ARG A 39 -15.29 -3.88 -15.35
C ARG A 39 -16.07 -2.74 -16.02
N LEU A 40 -16.37 -2.90 -17.31
CA LEU A 40 -17.34 -2.03 -17.98
C LEU A 40 -18.76 -2.44 -17.54
N PRO A 41 -19.65 -1.48 -17.25
CA PRO A 41 -21.06 -1.80 -17.16
C PRO A 41 -21.53 -2.34 -18.52
N ASN A 42 -22.35 -3.40 -18.51
CA ASN A 42 -22.99 -3.88 -19.73
C ASN A 42 -23.95 -2.78 -20.23
N GLU A 43 -23.52 -2.00 -21.22
CA GLU A 43 -24.41 -1.15 -22.00
C GLU A 43 -25.30 -2.06 -22.86
N GLY A 44 -26.42 -2.48 -22.27
CA GLY A 44 -27.43 -3.33 -22.91
C GLY A 44 -27.61 -4.64 -22.16
N GLY A 45 -28.86 -4.97 -21.84
CA GLY A 45 -29.30 -6.16 -21.10
C GLY A 45 -29.09 -7.50 -21.83
N GLY A 46 -27.99 -7.63 -22.57
CA GLY A 46 -27.57 -8.88 -23.19
C GLY A 46 -26.82 -9.76 -22.20
N VAL A 47 -27.13 -11.06 -22.26
CA VAL A 47 -26.50 -12.16 -21.51
C VAL A 47 -25.06 -12.37 -22.00
N GLY A 48 -24.19 -11.39 -21.79
CA GLY A 48 -22.77 -11.40 -22.13
C GLY A 48 -21.93 -11.15 -20.88
N GLY A 49 -21.00 -12.05 -20.58
CA GLY A 49 -20.15 -12.01 -19.39
C GLY A 49 -19.39 -10.68 -19.24
N GLU A 50 -19.05 -10.35 -17.99
CA GLU A 50 -18.38 -9.11 -17.63
C GLU A 50 -17.09 -8.90 -18.45
N LYS A 51 -17.03 -7.80 -19.22
CA LYS A 51 -15.84 -7.46 -20.00
C LYS A 51 -14.89 -6.60 -19.16
N TRP A 52 -13.71 -7.14 -18.89
CA TRP A 52 -12.62 -6.41 -18.24
C TRP A 52 -11.89 -5.52 -19.25
N GLN A 53 -11.54 -4.31 -18.83
CA GLN A 53 -10.81 -3.33 -19.63
C GLN A 53 -9.67 -2.72 -18.82
N TRP A 54 -8.52 -2.56 -19.47
CA TRP A 54 -7.40 -1.78 -18.96
C TRP A 54 -7.56 -0.31 -19.30
N ARG A 55 -7.26 0.56 -18.33
CA ARG A 55 -7.25 2.01 -18.50
C ARG A 55 -5.98 2.59 -17.88
N HIS A 56 -5.41 3.59 -18.55
CA HIS A 56 -4.37 4.41 -17.94
C HIS A 56 -4.95 5.17 -16.76
N PHE A 57 -4.18 5.25 -15.69
CA PHE A 57 -4.53 5.99 -14.47
C PHE A 57 -3.40 6.99 -14.17
N PRO A 58 -3.65 8.08 -13.43
CA PRO A 58 -2.62 9.09 -13.17
C PRO A 58 -1.33 8.47 -12.62
N PRO A 59 -0.14 8.85 -13.14
CA PRO A 59 1.12 8.27 -12.69
C PRO A 59 1.50 8.77 -11.29
N MET A 60 2.24 7.96 -10.54
CA MET A 60 2.87 8.35 -9.28
C MET A 60 3.89 9.48 -9.50
N ASN A 61 4.21 10.23 -8.44
CA ASN A 61 5.25 11.25 -8.49
C ASN A 61 6.65 10.60 -8.62
N TYR A 62 6.86 9.45 -7.98
CA TYR A 62 8.16 8.75 -7.95
C TYR A 62 8.07 7.30 -8.44
N GLY A 63 9.21 6.73 -8.85
CA GLY A 63 9.29 5.36 -9.38
C GLY A 63 9.54 4.26 -8.34
N HIS A 64 9.76 4.62 -7.06
CA HIS A 64 9.95 3.71 -5.91
C HIS A 64 10.88 2.51 -6.19
N CYS A 65 12.05 2.75 -6.78
CA CYS A 65 13.10 1.77 -7.15
C CYS A 65 12.58 0.52 -7.87
N GLY A 66 11.38 0.60 -8.45
CA GLY A 66 10.70 -0.49 -9.12
C GLY A 66 10.23 -1.62 -8.22
N SER A 67 10.07 -1.42 -6.90
CA SER A 67 9.45 -2.40 -6.01
C SER A 67 8.51 -1.73 -5.00
N PRO A 68 7.44 -1.07 -5.47
CA PRO A 68 6.48 -0.41 -4.58
C PRO A 68 5.73 -1.43 -3.70
N LEU A 69 5.42 -1.00 -2.48
CA LEU A 69 4.44 -1.59 -1.57
C LEU A 69 3.17 -0.75 -1.64
N SER A 70 1.99 -1.39 -1.65
CA SER A 70 0.72 -0.65 -1.70
C SER A 70 -0.36 -1.25 -0.82
N VAL A 71 -1.21 -0.39 -0.26
CA VAL A 71 -2.45 -0.80 0.43
C VAL A 71 -3.60 0.13 0.08
N TYR A 72 -4.81 -0.43 0.01
CA TYR A 72 -6.04 0.36 -0.05
C TYR A 72 -6.60 0.49 1.36
N PHE A 73 -6.87 1.72 1.78
CA PHE A 73 -7.29 2.03 3.12
C PHE A 73 -8.15 3.29 3.14
N GLN A 74 -9.37 3.19 3.68
CA GLN A 74 -10.31 4.31 3.85
C GLN A 74 -10.49 5.16 2.57
N GLY A 75 -10.74 4.53 1.42
CA GLY A 75 -10.96 5.26 0.16
C GLY A 75 -9.70 5.70 -0.58
N ARG A 76 -8.51 5.41 -0.03
CA ARG A 76 -7.22 5.90 -0.54
C ARG A 76 -6.28 4.75 -0.80
N VAL A 77 -5.37 4.94 -1.75
CA VAL A 77 -4.25 4.03 -1.99
C VAL A 77 -2.97 4.66 -1.48
N TYR A 78 -2.23 3.93 -0.65
CA TYR A 78 -0.96 4.35 -0.07
C TYR A 78 0.19 3.57 -0.70
N VAL A 79 1.29 4.26 -1.02
CA VAL A 79 2.45 3.66 -1.70
C VAL A 79 3.76 4.13 -1.08
N VAL A 80 4.70 3.20 -0.90
CA VAL A 80 6.11 3.43 -0.52
C VAL A 80 7.00 2.44 -1.26
N GLY A 81 8.29 2.74 -1.46
CA GLY A 81 9.25 1.77 -2.00
C GLY A 81 9.69 0.73 -0.98
N CYS A 82 9.68 -0.54 -1.38
CA CYS A 82 10.26 -1.64 -0.61
C CYS A 82 11.79 -1.53 -0.61
N GLY A 83 12.40 -1.61 0.56
CA GLY A 83 13.85 -1.51 0.73
C GLY A 83 14.42 -0.11 0.51
N GLU A 84 13.59 0.86 0.13
CA GLU A 84 14.00 2.26 -0.01
C GLU A 84 14.03 2.95 1.37
N LYS A 85 14.99 3.85 1.55
CA LYS A 85 15.06 4.69 2.74
C LYS A 85 14.18 5.93 2.54
N VAL A 86 12.95 5.89 3.06
CA VAL A 86 11.90 6.89 2.82
C VAL A 86 11.39 7.51 4.12
N LYS A 87 11.03 8.79 4.06
CA LYS A 87 10.28 9.50 5.12
C LYS A 87 8.89 9.97 4.66
N GLU A 88 8.62 9.75 3.37
CA GLU A 88 7.47 10.24 2.62
C GLU A 88 6.82 9.08 1.89
N MET A 89 5.49 9.05 1.89
CA MET A 89 4.69 8.07 1.19
C MET A 89 3.76 8.80 0.23
N GLU A 90 3.41 8.14 -0.86
CA GLU A 90 2.44 8.67 -1.80
C GLU A 90 1.04 8.17 -1.44
N MET A 91 0.06 9.05 -1.61
CA MET A 91 -1.34 8.77 -1.37
C MET A 91 -2.15 9.23 -2.59
N LEU A 92 -2.93 8.30 -3.12
CA LEU A 92 -3.90 8.52 -4.16
C LEU A 92 -5.30 8.57 -3.54
N ASP A 93 -5.97 9.71 -3.68
CA ASP A 93 -7.38 9.84 -3.34
C ASP A 93 -8.24 9.33 -4.51
N VAL A 94 -8.80 8.13 -4.34
CA VAL A 94 -9.62 7.49 -5.38
C VAL A 94 -10.92 8.26 -5.60
N ALA A 95 -11.49 8.85 -4.54
CA ALA A 95 -12.73 9.62 -4.63
C ALA A 95 -12.49 11.07 -5.08
N GLY A 96 -11.37 11.66 -4.68
CA GLY A 96 -11.00 13.05 -4.93
C GLY A 96 -10.45 13.37 -6.33
N GLY A 97 -10.69 12.52 -7.33
CA GLY A 97 -10.28 12.77 -8.71
C GLY A 97 -8.89 12.23 -9.09
N GLY A 98 -8.30 11.36 -8.26
CA GLY A 98 -7.19 10.50 -8.66
C GLY A 98 -5.82 11.17 -8.75
N GLN A 99 -5.59 12.29 -8.03
CA GLN A 99 -4.25 12.87 -7.93
C GLN A 99 -3.41 12.18 -6.84
N TRP A 100 -2.12 11.97 -7.15
CA TRP A 100 -1.12 11.50 -6.20
C TRP A 100 -0.58 12.66 -5.39
N THR A 101 -0.59 12.51 -4.07
CA THR A 101 -0.06 13.48 -3.11
C THR A 101 1.03 12.84 -2.27
N THR A 102 2.01 13.62 -1.86
CA THR A 102 3.09 13.16 -0.98
C THR A 102 2.76 13.51 0.46
N LEU A 103 2.85 12.52 1.36
CA LEU A 103 2.63 12.66 2.78
C LEU A 103 3.91 12.32 3.53
N THR A 104 4.42 13.26 4.32
CA THR A 104 5.49 12.97 5.29
C THR A 104 4.90 12.15 6.44
N PHE A 105 5.48 10.97 6.70
CA PHE A 105 4.99 10.06 7.75
C PHE A 105 6.04 9.72 8.81
N PHE A 106 7.32 10.03 8.56
CA PHE A 106 8.40 10.00 9.56
C PHE A 106 9.22 11.29 9.55
N HIS A 107 9.80 11.66 10.70
CA HIS A 107 10.76 12.77 10.79
C HIS A 107 12.08 12.44 10.08
N GLN A 108 12.50 11.18 10.15
CA GLN A 108 13.74 10.70 9.56
C GLN A 108 13.45 9.58 8.54
N PRO A 109 14.28 9.45 7.48
CA PRO A 109 14.11 8.38 6.51
C PRO A 109 14.37 6.98 7.10
N HIS A 110 13.46 6.05 6.83
CA HIS A 110 13.51 4.67 7.30
C HIS A 110 13.33 3.67 6.16
N ILE A 111 13.87 2.46 6.34
CA ILE A 111 13.77 1.39 5.35
C ILE A 111 12.50 0.59 5.59
N ILE A 112 11.55 0.67 4.66
CA ILE A 112 10.28 -0.05 4.74
C ILE A 112 10.40 -1.39 4.02
N GLN A 113 10.03 -2.47 4.70
CA GLN A 113 10.06 -3.83 4.14
C GLN A 113 8.67 -4.36 3.78
N SER A 114 7.64 -3.91 4.50
CA SER A 114 6.27 -4.37 4.30
C SER A 114 5.26 -3.35 4.78
N MET A 115 4.06 -3.41 4.21
CA MET A 115 2.94 -2.55 4.56
C MET A 115 1.64 -3.37 4.52
N ALA A 116 0.78 -3.18 5.52
CA ALA A 116 -0.49 -3.88 5.64
C ALA A 116 -1.53 -3.03 6.35
N THR A 117 -2.82 -3.35 6.16
CA THR A 117 -3.92 -2.70 6.88
C THR A 117 -4.71 -3.75 7.66
N VAL A 118 -5.09 -3.42 8.90
CA VAL A 118 -5.94 -4.26 9.75
C VAL A 118 -6.95 -3.37 10.47
N GLY A 119 -8.23 -3.56 10.19
CA GLY A 119 -9.29 -2.70 10.71
C GLY A 119 -9.11 -1.25 10.28
N LYS A 120 -8.94 -0.35 11.27
CA LYS A 120 -8.67 1.10 11.04
C LYS A 120 -7.19 1.46 11.20
N LYS A 121 -6.28 0.49 11.14
CA LYS A 121 -4.85 0.73 11.32
C LYS A 121 -4.05 0.36 10.09
N LEU A 122 -3.11 1.24 9.76
CA LEU A 122 -2.03 1.01 8.82
C LEU A 122 -0.81 0.54 9.59
N PHE A 123 -0.14 -0.50 9.08
CA PHE A 123 1.07 -1.08 9.64
C PHE A 123 2.23 -0.99 8.65
N LEU A 124 3.42 -0.68 9.16
CA LEU A 124 4.68 -0.64 8.42
C LEU A 124 5.72 -1.47 9.16
N LEU A 125 6.39 -2.38 8.44
CA LEU A 125 7.56 -3.06 8.94
C LEU A 125 8.81 -2.26 8.56
N VAL A 126 9.55 -1.80 9.55
CA VAL A 126 10.77 -0.99 9.39
C VAL A 126 11.99 -1.84 9.74
N SER A 127 13.04 -1.82 8.91
CA SER A 127 14.23 -2.67 9.12
C SER A 127 15.44 -1.98 9.73
N ASP A 128 15.66 -0.69 9.47
CA ASP A 128 16.80 0.07 10.04
C ASP A 128 16.58 0.45 11.51
N MET A 129 15.31 0.63 11.90
CA MET A 129 14.86 0.52 13.29
C MET A 129 13.88 -0.66 13.40
N PRO A 130 14.36 -1.87 13.73
CA PRO A 130 13.53 -3.08 13.73
C PRO A 130 12.27 -2.92 14.58
N GLY A 131 11.13 -2.83 13.91
CA GLY A 131 9.86 -2.58 14.58
C GLY A 131 8.69 -2.65 13.61
N LEU A 132 7.52 -2.99 14.16
CA LEU A 132 6.26 -2.84 13.47
C LEU A 132 5.66 -1.52 13.95
N TYR A 133 5.42 -0.61 13.02
CA TYR A 133 4.85 0.71 13.29
C TYR A 133 3.39 0.67 12.89
N SER A 134 2.50 1.18 13.73
CA SER A 134 1.08 1.29 13.38
C SER A 134 0.53 2.67 13.65
N ILE A 135 -0.38 3.12 12.79
CA ILE A 135 -1.12 4.36 12.98
C ILE A 135 -2.60 4.11 12.72
N GLU A 136 -3.44 4.70 13.58
CA GLU A 136 -4.87 4.79 13.33
C GLU A 136 -5.14 6.09 12.59
N GLN A 137 -5.62 5.99 11.36
CA GLN A 137 -5.94 7.17 10.58
C GLN A 137 -7.31 7.70 11.00
N LYS A 138 -7.31 8.97 11.43
CA LYS A 138 -8.51 9.79 11.56
C LYS A 138 -8.76 10.46 10.21
N ASP A 139 -10.00 10.81 9.89
CA ASP A 139 -10.46 11.22 8.55
C ASP A 139 -9.67 12.37 7.89
N ASP A 140 -8.83 13.07 8.65
CA ASP A 140 -7.90 14.08 8.19
C ASP A 140 -6.89 13.52 7.15
N LEU A 141 -6.71 14.26 6.06
CA LEU A 141 -5.79 13.97 4.94
C LEU A 141 -4.29 13.98 5.33
N LYS A 142 -3.97 14.12 6.61
CA LYS A 142 -2.60 14.18 7.13
C LYS A 142 -2.34 12.98 8.00
N LEU A 143 -1.24 12.27 7.73
CA LEU A 143 -0.72 11.27 8.66
C LEU A 143 0.04 12.00 9.77
N PRO A 144 -0.41 11.91 11.04
CA PRO A 144 0.30 12.57 12.12
C PRO A 144 1.62 11.86 12.40
N ILE A 145 2.73 12.58 12.14
CA ILE A 145 4.11 12.07 12.26
C ILE A 145 4.41 11.58 13.69
N ASP A 146 3.81 12.20 14.71
CA ASP A 146 4.09 11.90 16.13
C ASP A 146 3.15 10.85 16.75
N LYS A 147 2.25 10.24 15.98
CA LYS A 147 1.22 9.32 16.53
C LYS A 147 1.45 7.84 16.19
N TRP A 148 2.61 7.49 15.66
CA TRP A 148 2.94 6.10 15.40
C TRP A 148 3.11 5.33 16.70
N THR A 149 2.36 4.25 16.83
CA THR A 149 2.58 3.25 17.88
C THR A 149 3.64 2.27 17.40
N ILE A 150 4.71 2.09 18.19
CA ILE A 150 5.81 1.18 17.87
C ILE A 150 5.61 -0.13 18.63
N TRP A 151 5.61 -1.22 17.90
CA TRP A 151 5.53 -2.58 18.44
C TRP A 151 6.89 -3.24 18.32
N LYS A 152 7.47 -3.66 19.45
CA LYS A 152 8.71 -4.43 19.46
C LYS A 152 8.43 -5.85 18.96
N LEU A 153 9.01 -6.20 17.81
CA LEU A 153 9.01 -7.56 17.31
C LEU A 153 10.09 -8.36 18.02
N GLN A 154 9.70 -9.47 18.65
CA GLN A 154 10.67 -10.40 19.25
C GLN A 154 11.49 -11.16 18.19
N SER A 155 11.03 -11.23 16.94
CA SER A 155 11.72 -11.89 15.82
C SER A 155 11.15 -11.48 14.46
N LEU A 156 12.03 -11.12 13.51
CA LEU A 156 11.71 -10.83 12.09
C LEU A 156 11.34 -12.09 11.29
N ALA A 157 11.90 -13.26 11.66
CA ALA A 157 11.65 -14.53 10.97
C ALA A 157 10.20 -15.01 11.10
N LYS A 158 9.44 -14.46 12.06
CA LYS A 158 8.07 -14.88 12.37
C LYS A 158 7.00 -14.25 11.46
N LEU A 159 7.41 -13.44 10.47
CA LEU A 159 6.50 -12.60 9.68
C LEU A 159 6.31 -13.03 8.21
N MET A 160 6.82 -14.20 7.81
CA MET A 160 7.12 -14.50 6.39
C MET A 160 6.31 -15.63 5.73
N THR A 161 5.22 -16.16 6.31
CA THR A 161 4.51 -17.29 5.66
C THR A 161 3.02 -17.35 5.99
N VAL A 162 2.13 -17.39 4.97
CA VAL A 162 0.95 -18.30 4.85
C VAL A 162 0.39 -18.27 3.40
N HIS A 163 0.19 -19.46 2.82
CA HIS A 163 -0.69 -19.74 1.65
C HIS A 163 -2.15 -19.96 2.14
N LEU A 164 -3.14 -19.35 1.46
CA LEU A 164 -4.54 -19.28 1.88
C LEU A 164 -5.43 -20.32 1.17
N ASN A 165 -6.21 -21.07 1.94
CA ASN A 165 -7.51 -21.61 1.53
C ASN A 165 -8.60 -20.93 2.38
N ASP A 166 -9.57 -20.36 1.68
CA ASP A 166 -10.88 -19.87 2.11
C ASP A 166 -11.02 -18.92 3.32
N ARG A 167 -11.48 -17.70 2.97
CA ARG A 167 -12.21 -16.73 3.83
C ARG A 167 -11.46 -16.03 4.96
N PHE A 168 -10.17 -15.76 4.75
CA PHE A 168 -9.47 -14.71 5.48
C PHE A 168 -8.64 -13.85 4.51
N THR A 169 -8.69 -12.54 4.67
CA THR A 169 -7.49 -11.73 4.43
C THR A 169 -6.88 -11.51 5.81
N ALA A 170 -5.96 -12.42 6.19
CA ALA A 170 -5.57 -12.67 7.57
C ALA A 170 -4.51 -11.69 8.12
N MET A 171 -4.72 -11.24 9.35
CA MET A 171 -3.69 -11.27 10.39
C MET A 171 -4.35 -11.92 11.62
N ASN A 172 -3.84 -13.06 12.08
CA ASN A 172 -4.09 -13.52 13.45
C ASN A 172 -2.82 -14.15 13.99
N THR A 173 -2.13 -13.40 14.86
CA THR A 173 -1.23 -13.95 15.87
C THR A 173 -1.32 -13.06 17.11
N THR A 174 -1.40 -13.68 18.28
CA THR A 174 -1.54 -13.05 19.59
C THR A 174 -0.46 -12.01 19.83
N ILE A 175 -0.85 -10.73 19.84
CA ILE A 175 -0.02 -9.62 20.29
C ILE A 175 -0.16 -9.53 21.81
N THR A 176 0.86 -9.89 22.56
CA THR A 176 0.94 -9.51 23.98
C THR A 176 1.45 -8.07 24.05
N SER A 177 0.57 -7.15 24.45
CA SER A 177 0.94 -5.76 24.73
C SER A 177 1.66 -5.68 26.08
N SER A 178 2.90 -5.21 26.11
CA SER A 178 3.46 -4.59 27.31
C SER A 178 3.70 -3.11 27.01
N SER A 179 2.88 -2.26 27.62
CA SER A 179 3.05 -0.81 27.56
C SER A 179 4.20 -0.41 28.46
N THR A 180 5.30 0.08 27.89
CA THR A 180 6.30 0.84 28.66
C THR A 180 6.10 2.31 28.35
N LYS A 181 5.70 3.10 29.36
CA LYS A 181 5.73 4.56 29.32
C LYS A 181 7.17 5.00 29.02
N ALA A 182 7.39 5.75 27.94
CA ALA A 182 8.62 6.49 27.78
C ALA A 182 8.66 7.59 28.86
N ILE A 183 9.71 7.55 29.66
CA ILE A 183 10.04 8.50 30.72
C ILE A 183 10.60 9.77 30.04
N SER A 184 10.18 10.91 30.61
CA SER A 184 10.52 12.34 30.37
C SER A 184 11.59 12.68 29.33
#